data_AF-A0A6G4W8M9-F1
#
_entry.id   AF-A0A6G4W8M9-F1
#
_cell.length_a   1.000
_cell.length_b   1.000
_cell.length_c   1.000
_cell.angle_alpha   90.00
_cell.angle_beta   90.00
_cell.angle_gamma   90.00
#
_symmetry.space_group_name_H-M   'P 1'
#
loop_
_entity.id
_entity.type
_entity.pdbx_description
1 polymer ?
#
loop_
_entity_poly.entity_id
_entity_poly.type
_entity_poly.pdbx_seq_one_letter_code
_entity_poly.pdbx_strand_id
1 'polypeptide(L)'
;MGSEIVDAVLRPEGRVVPPKSMDAVLKHLPLRIGAYVPDDLLEDWFAPGTGMKPASDQALSAAKAYGWRFECEFKYYPERMEGVFWKWVPAI
;
A
#
# COMPACT_ATOMS: atom_id res chain seq x y z
N MET A 1 1.48 26.90 -10.92
CA MET A 1 0.99 26.36 -9.63
C MET A 1 0.37 25.01 -9.96
N GLY A 2 1.13 23.92 -10.13
CA GLY A 2 2.11 23.37 -9.20
C GLY A 2 1.39 22.27 -8.41
N SER A 3 1.27 21.10 -9.04
CA SER A 3 0.43 19.95 -8.69
C SER A 3 0.58 19.45 -7.24
N GLU A 4 -0.49 19.57 -6.45
CA GLU A 4 -0.67 18.93 -5.13
C GLU A 4 -1.10 17.44 -5.24
N ILE A 5 -0.85 16.77 -6.37
CA ILE A 5 -1.49 15.47 -6.68
C ILE A 5 -0.73 14.26 -6.13
N VAL A 6 0.48 14.40 -5.56
CA VAL A 6 1.19 13.25 -4.97
C VAL A 6 1.72 13.60 -3.59
N ASP A 7 0.85 13.47 -2.59
CA ASP A 7 1.12 13.76 -1.19
C ASP A 7 1.98 12.64 -0.53
N ALA A 8 3.01 12.19 -1.24
CA ALA A 8 4.04 11.32 -0.69
C ALA A 8 4.78 12.09 0.40
N VAL A 9 4.58 11.68 1.66
CA VAL A 9 5.23 12.34 2.80
C VAL A 9 6.69 11.92 2.81
N LEU A 10 7.56 12.77 2.25
CA LEU A 10 9.01 12.64 2.45
C LEU A 10 9.29 12.82 3.95
N ARG A 11 9.70 11.76 4.63
CA ARG A 11 10.30 11.89 5.97
C ARG A 11 11.66 12.59 5.85
N PRO A 12 12.19 13.22 6.91
CA PRO A 12 13.51 13.89 6.90
C PRO A 12 14.67 12.99 6.44
N GLU A 13 14.47 11.67 6.45
CA GLU A 13 15.39 10.63 5.95
C GLU A 13 15.33 10.42 4.42
N GLY A 14 14.53 11.19 3.67
CA GLY A 14 14.31 10.99 2.23
C GLY A 14 13.51 9.73 1.86
N ARG A 15 12.89 9.06 2.85
CA ARG A 15 12.06 7.87 2.63
C ARG A 15 10.64 8.25 2.25
N VAL A 16 10.17 7.67 1.15
CA VAL A 16 8.75 7.61 0.82
C VAL A 16 8.09 6.63 1.78
N VAL A 17 6.92 6.98 2.30
CA VAL A 17 6.08 6.11 3.12
C VAL A 17 4.66 6.20 2.58
N PRO A 18 3.75 5.27 2.92
CA PRO A 18 2.35 5.44 2.57
C PRO A 18 1.87 6.81 3.04
N PRO A 19 1.21 7.58 2.16
CA PRO A 19 0.72 8.90 2.52
C PRO A 19 -0.38 8.77 3.58
N LYS A 20 -0.55 9.77 4.45
CA LYS A 20 -1.61 9.74 5.48
C LYS A 20 -3.02 9.61 4.91
N SER A 21 -3.22 10.08 3.68
CA SER A 21 -4.47 9.86 2.94
C SER A 21 -4.75 8.37 2.72
N MET A 22 -3.72 7.52 2.61
CA MET A 22 -3.88 6.08 2.50
C MET A 22 -4.40 5.45 3.79
N ASP A 23 -4.00 5.95 4.97
CA ASP A 23 -4.61 5.54 6.25
C ASP A 23 -6.13 5.80 6.23
N ALA A 24 -6.54 6.96 5.72
CA ALA A 24 -7.95 7.33 5.60
C ALA A 24 -8.71 6.45 4.59
N VAL A 25 -8.09 6.12 3.46
CA VAL A 25 -8.65 5.19 2.46
C VAL A 25 -8.90 3.83 3.09
N LEU A 26 -7.91 3.22 3.74
CA LEU A 26 -8.06 1.89 4.33
C LEU A 26 -9.01 1.87 5.52
N LYS A 27 -9.03 2.93 6.33
CA LYS A 27 -9.98 3.06 7.44
C LYS A 27 -11.44 3.06 6.97
N HIS A 28 -11.75 3.74 5.85
CA HIS A 28 -13.11 3.89 5.34
C HIS A 28 -13.44 3.01 4.13
N LEU A 29 -12.55 2.07 3.77
CA LEU A 29 -12.74 1.21 2.61
C LEU A 29 -14.05 0.41 2.74
N PRO A 30 -14.99 0.52 1.79
CA PRO A 30 -16.24 -0.24 1.85
C PRO A 30 -16.01 -1.75 1.72
N LEU A 31 -16.91 -2.53 2.29
CA LEU A 31 -16.93 -3.97 2.07
C LEU A 31 -17.05 -4.29 0.57
N ARG A 32 -16.38 -5.36 0.12
CA ARG A 32 -16.38 -5.82 -1.28
C ARG A 32 -15.71 -4.88 -2.29
N ILE A 33 -15.00 -3.85 -1.84
CA ILE A 33 -14.17 -2.98 -2.68
C ILE A 33 -12.70 -3.15 -2.29
N GLY A 34 -11.81 -3.01 -3.28
CA GLY A 34 -10.35 -3.05 -3.10
C GLY A 34 -9.71 -1.68 -3.31
N ALA A 35 -8.64 -1.41 -2.57
CA ALA A 35 -7.69 -0.32 -2.86
C ALA A 35 -6.43 -0.92 -3.49
N TYR A 36 -6.09 -0.43 -4.68
CA TYR A 36 -5.02 -0.97 -5.53
C TYR A 36 -3.78 -0.09 -5.42
N VAL A 37 -2.61 -0.71 -5.24
CA VAL A 37 -1.32 -0.03 -5.11
C VAL A 37 -0.30 -0.68 -6.06
N PRO A 38 0.20 0.04 -7.08
CA PRO A 38 1.28 -0.40 -7.96
C PRO A 38 2.55 -0.87 -7.21
N ASP A 39 3.30 -1.80 -7.81
CA ASP A 39 4.49 -2.43 -7.20
C ASP A 39 5.64 -1.46 -6.89
N ASP A 40 5.84 -0.44 -7.72
CA ASP A 40 6.78 0.65 -7.48
C ASP A 40 6.45 1.41 -6.19
N LEU A 41 5.17 1.75 -5.98
CA LEU A 41 4.71 2.37 -4.74
C LEU A 41 4.82 1.43 -3.53
N LEU A 42 4.57 0.12 -3.70
CA LEU A 42 4.79 -0.84 -2.61
C LEU A 42 6.25 -0.88 -2.16
N GLU A 43 7.19 -0.93 -3.11
CA GLU A 43 8.62 -0.87 -2.81
C GLU A 43 8.99 0.45 -2.12
N ASP A 44 8.61 1.58 -2.72
CA ASP A 44 8.92 2.90 -2.21
C ASP A 44 8.40 3.09 -0.77
N TRP A 45 7.20 2.58 -0.49
CA TRP A 45 6.53 2.76 0.79
C TRP A 45 7.00 1.81 1.88
N PHE A 46 7.31 0.57 1.53
CA PHE A 46 7.47 -0.52 2.49
C PHE A 46 8.88 -1.15 2.52
N ALA A 47 9.66 -1.00 1.45
CA ALA A 47 11.05 -1.47 1.38
C ALA A 47 11.92 -0.54 0.50
N PRO A 48 12.07 0.75 0.86
CA PRO A 48 12.83 1.68 0.03
C PRO A 48 14.28 1.21 -0.12
N GLY A 49 14.75 1.08 -1.37
CA GLY A 49 16.13 0.74 -1.70
C GLY A 49 16.44 -0.76 -1.86
N THR A 50 15.44 -1.65 -1.79
CA THR A 50 15.67 -3.10 -2.00
C THR A 50 15.67 -3.56 -3.46
N GLY A 51 15.30 -2.67 -4.40
CA GLY A 51 15.33 -2.95 -5.84
C GLY A 51 13.99 -3.45 -6.39
N MET A 52 13.72 -3.16 -7.66
CA MET A 52 12.39 -3.33 -8.30
C MET A 52 12.27 -4.59 -9.19
N LYS A 53 11.02 -5.09 -9.25
CA LYS A 53 10.40 -6.07 -10.18
C LYS A 53 10.74 -7.55 -9.98
N PRO A 54 9.80 -8.34 -9.40
CA PRO A 54 8.56 -7.93 -8.73
C PRO A 54 8.84 -7.22 -7.39
N ALA A 55 7.80 -6.68 -6.74
CA ALA A 55 7.92 -6.22 -5.35
C ALA A 55 8.55 -7.31 -4.46
N SER A 56 9.50 -6.90 -3.64
CA SER A 56 10.26 -7.71 -2.71
C SER A 56 9.36 -8.32 -1.63
N ASP A 57 9.73 -9.51 -1.14
CA ASP A 57 9.03 -10.16 -0.03
C ASP A 57 8.97 -9.26 1.22
N GLN A 58 9.98 -8.41 1.42
CA GLN A 58 10.01 -7.43 2.49
C GLN A 58 8.89 -6.39 2.32
N ALA A 59 8.76 -5.80 1.14
CA ALA A 59 7.67 -4.85 0.85
C ALA A 59 6.30 -5.50 1.00
N LEU A 60 6.13 -6.72 0.49
CA LEU A 60 4.86 -7.44 0.56
C LEU A 60 4.46 -7.80 1.99
N SER A 61 5.43 -8.22 2.82
CA SER A 61 5.20 -8.52 4.24
C SER A 61 4.84 -7.26 5.03
N ALA A 62 5.54 -6.15 4.79
CA ALA A 62 5.27 -4.87 5.43
C ALA A 62 3.93 -4.26 4.98
N ALA A 63 3.57 -4.39 3.69
CA ALA A 63 2.26 -4.00 3.17
C ALA A 63 1.14 -4.79 3.86
N LYS A 64 1.29 -6.11 4.00
CA LYS A 64 0.34 -6.95 4.74
C LYS A 64 0.17 -6.46 6.18
N ALA A 65 1.27 -6.24 6.91
CA ALA A 65 1.22 -5.73 8.28
C ALA A 65 0.56 -4.34 8.38
N TYR A 66 0.80 -3.48 7.38
CA TYR A 66 0.17 -2.17 7.28
C TYR A 66 -1.36 -2.28 7.11
N GLY A 67 -1.84 -3.15 6.23
CA GLY A 67 -3.28 -3.38 6.01
C GLY A 67 -4.01 -3.87 7.28
N TRP A 68 -3.37 -4.75 8.05
CA TRP A 68 -3.92 -5.30 9.29
C TRP A 68 -4.25 -4.23 10.34
N ARG A 69 -3.53 -3.10 10.36
CA ARG A 69 -3.82 -1.96 11.26
C ARG A 69 -5.19 -1.33 11.01
N PHE A 70 -5.79 -1.62 9.86
CA PHE A 70 -7.08 -1.08 9.41
C PHE A 70 -8.11 -2.19 9.14
N GLU A 71 -7.89 -3.41 9.65
CA GLU A 71 -8.77 -4.57 9.41
C GLU A 71 -8.90 -4.93 7.91
N CYS A 72 -7.83 -4.67 7.15
CA CYS A 72 -7.74 -5.03 5.75
C CYS A 72 -6.84 -6.26 5.56
N GLU A 73 -7.29 -7.19 4.70
CA GLU A 73 -6.42 -8.19 4.10
C GLU A 73 -5.60 -7.57 2.96
N PHE A 74 -4.54 -8.28 2.55
CA PHE A 74 -3.66 -7.87 1.47
C PHE A 74 -3.26 -9.07 0.61
N LYS A 75 -3.22 -8.86 -0.71
CA LYS A 75 -2.64 -9.81 -1.68
C LYS A 75 -1.96 -9.08 -2.81
N TYR A 76 -0.83 -9.62 -3.24
CA TYR A 76 -0.12 -9.20 -4.43
C TYR A 76 -0.54 -10.03 -5.64
N TYR A 77 -0.73 -9.37 -6.77
CA TYR A 77 -1.09 -9.94 -8.06
C TYR A 77 0.07 -9.68 -9.04
N PRO A 78 1.02 -10.62 -9.18
CA PRO A 78 2.21 -10.43 -10.03
C PRO A 78 1.88 -10.14 -11.49
N GLU A 79 0.77 -10.70 -12.00
CA GLU A 79 0.30 -10.52 -13.37
C GLU A 79 -0.22 -9.11 -13.66
N ARG A 80 -0.52 -8.33 -12.61
CA ARG A 80 -0.94 -6.93 -12.67
C ARG A 80 0.09 -5.97 -12.08
N MET A 81 1.14 -6.52 -11.48
CA MET A 81 2.15 -5.77 -10.73
C MET A 81 1.53 -4.82 -9.69
N GLU A 82 0.55 -5.32 -8.93
CA GLU A 82 -0.17 -4.51 -7.93
C GLU A 82 -0.48 -5.32 -6.66
N GLY A 83 -0.48 -4.62 -5.54
CA GLY A 83 -1.02 -5.10 -4.27
C GLY A 83 -2.43 -4.55 -4.06
N VAL A 84 -3.32 -5.38 -3.52
CA VAL A 84 -4.71 -5.01 -3.27
C VAL A 84 -5.00 -5.17 -1.78
N PHE A 85 -5.57 -4.13 -1.20
CA PHE A 85 -6.15 -4.15 0.15
C PHE A 85 -7.66 -4.26 0.09
N TRP A 86 -8.28 -5.09 0.93
CA TRP A 86 -9.74 -5.16 1.06
C TRP A 86 -10.15 -5.44 2.51
N LYS A 87 -11.35 -5.01 2.91
CA LYS A 87 -11.87 -5.32 4.24
C LYS A 87 -12.12 -6.81 4.39
N TRP A 88 -11.65 -7.38 5.48
CA TRP A 88 -12.02 -8.73 5.87
C TRP A 88 -13.54 -8.80 6.07
N VAL A 89 -14.17 -9.79 5.46
CA VAL A 89 -15.58 -10.12 5.68
C VAL A 89 -15.59 -11.57 6.17
N PRO A 90 -15.98 -11.87 7.43
CA PRO A 90 -16.25 -13.23 7.81
C PRO A 90 -17.36 -13.76 6.92
N ALA A 91 -17.18 -14.96 6.34
CA ALA A 91 -18.29 -15.65 5.70
C ALA A 91 -19.42 -15.78 6.72
N ILE A 92 -20.58 -15.18 6.42
CA ILE A 92 -21.82 -15.31 7.20
C ILE A 92 -22.35 -16.73 7.02
#